data_AF-A0A4S2FXX9-F1
#
_entry.id   AF-A0A4S2FXX9-F1
#
_cell.length_a   1.000
_cell.length_b   1.000
_cell.length_c   1.000
_cell.angle_alpha   90.00
_cell.angle_beta   90.00
_cell.angle_gamma   90.00
#
_symmetry.space_group_name_H-M   'P 1'
#
loop_
_entity.id
_entity.type
_entity.pdbx_description
1 polymer ?
#
loop_
_entity_poly.entity_id
_entity_poly.type
_entity_poly.pdbx_seq_one_letter_code
_entity_poly.pdbx_strand_id
1 'polypeptide(L)'
;MEITPKIRFVSGRFDTKDVRLVCVPSDNHGEVSLCVNEPGCGWNIPIGEIKLYSSGRYVDFKATLEDATKFGEEICRRFNEFPQDKKL
;
A
#
# COMPACT_ATOMS: atom_id res chain seq x y z
N MET A 1 4.04 -14.80 -7.82
CA MET A 1 5.22 -14.92 -6.92
C MET A 1 4.68 -15.00 -5.53
N GLU A 2 5.05 -16.03 -4.78
CA GLU A 2 4.69 -16.11 -3.37
C GLU A 2 5.61 -15.21 -2.55
N ILE A 3 5.03 -14.19 -1.92
CA ILE A 3 5.73 -13.29 -1.00
C ILE A 3 5.33 -13.66 0.42
N THR A 4 6.33 -13.88 1.28
CA THR A 4 6.14 -14.10 2.72
C THR A 4 6.49 -12.80 3.47
N PRO A 5 5.51 -11.96 3.82
CA PRO A 5 5.78 -10.73 4.56
C PRO A 5 6.35 -11.05 5.95
N LYS A 6 7.43 -10.38 6.33
CA LYS A 6 8.01 -10.46 7.68
C LYS A 6 7.40 -9.39 8.58
N ILE A 7 6.18 -9.63 9.04
CA ILE A 7 5.47 -8.76 9.97
C ILE A 7 5.63 -9.32 11.38
N ARG A 8 5.93 -8.46 12.36
CA ARG A 8 6.08 -8.92 13.76
C ARG A 8 4.75 -9.52 14.23
N PHE A 9 4.83 -10.74 14.79
CA PHE A 9 3.69 -11.50 15.34
C PHE A 9 2.65 -12.00 14.33
N VAL A 10 2.94 -11.92 13.02
CA VAL A 10 2.04 -12.38 11.96
C VAL A 10 2.84 -13.21 10.97
N SER A 11 2.37 -14.43 10.69
CA SER A 11 2.89 -15.27 9.63
C SER A 11 1.84 -15.39 8.53
N GLY A 12 2.28 -15.31 7.29
CA GLY A 12 1.40 -15.38 6.13
C GLY A 12 2.21 -15.39 4.85
N ARG A 13 1.54 -15.74 3.75
CA ARG A 13 2.08 -15.66 2.40
C ARG A 13 0.95 -15.25 1.48
N PHE A 14 1.27 -14.51 0.44
CA PHE A 14 0.30 -14.16 -0.60
C PHE A 14 0.93 -14.29 -1.97
N ASP A 15 0.14 -14.63 -2.99
CA ASP A 15 0.57 -14.61 -4.38
C ASP A 15 0.22 -13.25 -5.01
N THR A 16 1.23 -12.59 -5.57
CA THR A 16 1.10 -11.35 -6.36
C THR A 16 0.04 -11.42 -7.47
N LYS A 17 -0.32 -12.62 -7.96
CA LYS A 17 -1.35 -12.83 -8.98
C LYS A 17 -2.78 -12.72 -8.45
N ASP A 18 -2.97 -13.12 -7.20
CA ASP A 18 -4.29 -13.25 -6.56
C ASP A 18 -4.64 -12.05 -5.66
N VAL A 19 -3.68 -11.17 -5.40
CA VAL A 19 -3.87 -9.98 -4.58
C VAL A 19 -4.08 -8.70 -5.37
N ARG A 20 -4.69 -7.72 -4.70
CA ARG A 20 -4.80 -6.34 -5.19
C ARG A 20 -4.03 -5.40 -4.28
N LEU A 21 -3.47 -4.35 -4.86
CA LEU A 21 -2.96 -3.22 -4.08
C LEU A 21 -4.04 -2.18 -3.85
N VAL A 22 -4.08 -1.64 -2.64
CA VAL A 22 -5.01 -0.61 -2.18
C VAL A 22 -4.22 0.49 -1.49
N CYS A 23 -4.52 1.74 -1.83
CA CYS A 23 -3.99 2.92 -1.14
C CYS A 23 -4.92 3.25 0.03
N VAL A 24 -4.37 3.36 1.24
CA VAL A 24 -5.13 3.69 2.44
C VAL A 24 -4.54 4.97 3.06
N PRO A 25 -5.10 6.15 2.75
CA PRO A 25 -4.72 7.39 3.41
C PRO A 25 -5.33 7.45 4.81
N SER A 26 -4.53 7.88 5.79
CA SER A 26 -4.92 8.02 7.18
C SER A 26 -4.52 9.39 7.69
N ASP A 27 -5.47 10.31 7.62
CA ASP A 27 -5.27 11.70 8.01
C ASP A 27 -4.96 11.84 9.51
N ASN A 28 -5.62 11.02 10.34
CA ASN A 28 -5.43 11.03 11.79
C ASN A 28 -4.03 10.53 12.21
N HIS A 29 -3.45 9.62 11.42
CA HIS A 29 -2.14 9.02 11.71
C HIS A 29 -1.01 9.66 10.90
N GLY A 30 -1.30 10.57 9.97
CA GLY A 30 -0.28 11.28 9.22
C GLY A 30 0.42 10.42 8.17
N GLU A 31 -0.26 9.38 7.67
CA GLU A 31 0.33 8.35 6.82
C GLU A 31 -0.53 8.06 5.58
N VAL A 32 0.12 7.64 4.50
CA VAL A 32 -0.53 7.08 3.33
C VAL A 32 0.10 5.71 3.10
N SER A 33 -0.64 4.64 3.39
CA SER A 33 -0.12 3.28 3.34
C SER A 33 -0.49 2.59 2.02
N LEU A 34 0.47 1.86 1.45
CA LEU A 34 0.23 0.89 0.40
C LEU A 34 -0.03 -0.46 1.05
N CYS A 35 -1.21 -1.02 0.79
CA CYS A 35 -1.63 -2.26 1.39
C CYS A 35 -1.96 -3.31 0.34
N VAL A 36 -1.68 -4.57 0.70
CA VAL A 36 -2.13 -5.74 -0.03
C VAL A 36 -3.49 -6.16 0.52
N ASN A 37 -4.45 -6.31 -0.39
CA ASN A 37 -5.76 -6.90 -0.12
C ASN A 37 -5.80 -8.28 -0.76
N GLU A 38 -5.78 -9.31 0.08
CA GLU A 38 -5.86 -10.71 -0.32
C GLU A 38 -7.32 -11.21 -0.18
N PRO A 39 -7.88 -11.88 -1.21
CA PRO A 39 -9.22 -12.45 -1.13
C PRO A 39 -9.37 -13.41 0.06
N GLY A 40 -10.40 -13.19 0.89
CA GLY A 40 -10.63 -13.99 2.10
C GLY A 40 -9.86 -13.50 3.34
N CYS A 41 -8.95 -12.54 3.17
CA CYS A 41 -8.31 -11.83 4.27
C CYS A 41 -9.18 -10.64 4.69
N GLY A 42 -9.67 -10.61 5.93
CA GLY A 42 -10.58 -9.57 6.44
C GLY A 42 -9.93 -8.22 6.73
N TRP A 43 -8.66 -8.03 6.36
CA TRP A 43 -7.85 -6.86 6.71
C TRP A 43 -6.81 -6.57 5.62
N ASN A 44 -6.41 -5.31 5.54
CA ASN A 44 -5.41 -4.82 4.58
C ASN A 44 -4.02 -4.94 5.20
N ILE A 45 -3.10 -5.61 4.52
CA ILE A 45 -1.74 -5.84 5.02
C ILE A 45 -0.83 -4.70 4.51
N PRO A 46 -0.30 -3.84 5.38
CA PRO A 46 0.59 -2.76 4.95
C PRO A 46 1.93 -3.32 4.46
N ILE A 47 2.35 -2.90 3.27
CA ILE A 47 3.63 -3.29 2.67
C ILE A 47 4.57 -2.12 2.40
N GLY A 48 4.06 -0.89 2.48
CA GLY A 48 4.85 0.33 2.29
C GLY A 48 4.08 1.58 2.68
N GLU A 49 4.81 2.69 2.78
CA GLU A 49 4.28 4.02 3.07
C GLU A 49 4.72 4.99 1.97
N ILE A 50 3.83 5.90 1.59
CA ILE A 50 4.12 7.00 0.68
C ILE A 50 4.32 8.26 1.48
N LYS A 51 5.53 8.80 1.39
CA LYS A 51 5.94 10.00 2.10
C LYS A 51 6.59 10.98 1.14
N LEU A 52 5.93 12.13 0.92
CA LEU A 52 6.40 13.20 0.03
C LEU A 52 7.01 14.39 0.79
N TYR A 53 7.33 14.22 2.07
CA TYR A 53 7.90 15.25 2.94
C TYR A 53 8.98 14.65 3.85
N SER A 54 9.95 15.44 4.27
CA SER A 54 11.08 14.97 5.11
C SER A 54 11.15 15.62 6.49
N SER A 55 10.42 16.71 6.72
CA SER A 55 10.47 17.51 7.95
C SER A 55 9.91 16.81 9.19
N GLY A 56 9.11 15.74 9.00
CA GLY A 56 8.41 15.04 10.08
C GLY A 56 7.29 15.86 10.74
N ARG A 57 6.91 17.01 10.19
CA ARG A 57 5.85 17.85 10.75
C ARG A 57 4.49 17.51 10.12
N TYR A 58 3.46 17.46 10.96
CA TYR A 58 2.09 17.18 10.50
C TYR A 58 1.55 18.21 9.50
N VAL A 59 1.96 19.48 9.62
CA VAL A 59 1.57 20.53 8.67
C VAL A 59 2.08 20.26 7.25
N ASP A 60 3.27 19.67 7.13
CA ASP A 60 3.88 19.35 5.84
C ASP A 60 3.28 18.05 5.26
N PHE A 61 2.91 17.10 6.13
CA PHE A 61 2.06 15.97 5.74
C PHE A 61 0.74 16.46 5.14
N LYS A 62 0.02 17.34 5.85
CA LYS A 62 -1.28 17.88 5.39
C LYS A 62 -1.16 18.57 4.04
N ALA A 63 -0.09 19.33 3.83
CA ALA A 63 0.18 20.00 2.56
C ALA A 63 0.44 19.02 1.41
N THR A 64 0.90 17.80 1.70
CA THR A 64 1.26 16.79 0.69
C THR A 64 0.29 15.61 0.62
N LEU A 65 -0.72 15.54 1.50
CA LEU A 65 -1.64 14.40 1.63
C LEU A 65 -2.37 14.08 0.32
N GLU A 66 -2.89 15.11 -0.37
CA GLU A 66 -3.61 14.91 -1.62
C GLU A 66 -2.69 14.32 -2.70
N ASP A 67 -1.50 14.88 -2.88
CA ASP A 67 -0.54 14.41 -3.87
C ASP A 67 0.00 13.02 -3.55
N ALA A 68 0.27 12.74 -2.27
CA ALA A 68 0.69 11.41 -1.80
C ALA A 68 -0.41 10.36 -2.05
N THR A 69 -1.67 10.73 -1.82
CA THR A 69 -2.83 9.86 -2.07
C THR A 69 -2.96 9.54 -3.56
N LYS A 70 -2.95 10.56 -4.42
CA LYS A 70 -3.02 10.38 -5.89
C LYS A 70 -1.86 9.53 -6.42
N PHE A 71 -0.66 9.74 -5.90
CA PHE A 71 0.50 8.93 -6.26
C PHE A 71 0.31 7.46 -5.87
N GLY A 72 -0.22 7.21 -4.67
CA GLY A 72 -0.54 5.85 -4.22
C GLY A 72 -1.63 5.18 -5.03
N GLU A 73 -2.70 5.90 -5.35
CA GLU A 73 -3.77 5.41 -6.22
C GLU A 73 -3.24 5.02 -7.61
N GLU A 74 -2.34 5.82 -8.19
CA GLU A 74 -1.74 5.50 -9.49
C GLU A 74 -0.82 4.27 -9.42
N ILE A 75 -0.05 4.10 -8.33
CA ILE A 75 0.74 2.87 -8.10
C ILE A 75 -0.19 1.66 -8.03
N CYS A 76 -1.26 1.75 -7.22
CA CYS A 76 -2.23 0.68 -7.08
C CYS A 76 -2.91 0.36 -8.42
N ARG A 77 -3.32 1.38 -9.17
CA ARG A 77 -3.95 1.23 -10.49
C ARG A 77 -3.02 0.47 -11.45
N ARG A 78 -1.77 0.92 -11.59
CA ARG A 78 -0.79 0.27 -12.48
C ARG A 78 -0.51 -1.17 -12.09
N PHE A 79 -0.38 -1.45 -10.79
CA PHE A 79 -0.18 -2.82 -10.32
C PHE A 79 -1.39 -3.70 -10.62
N ASN A 80 -2.60 -3.19 -10.38
CA ASN A 80 -3.84 -3.94 -10.57
C ASN A 80 -4.16 -4.17 -12.06
N GLU A 81 -3.84 -3.22 -12.93
CA GLU A 81 -4.00 -3.33 -14.39
C GLU A 81 -2.87 -4.12 -15.07
N PHE A 82 -1.74 -4.33 -14.38
CA PHE A 82 -0.62 -5.06 -14.96
C PHE A 82 -1.04 -6.50 -15.33
N PRO A 83 -0.74 -6.99 -16.55
CA PRO A 83 -1.19 -8.31 -17.01
C PRO A 83 -0.79 -9.44 -16.05
N GLN A 84 -1.76 -10.25 -15.62
CA GLN A 84 -1.55 -11.31 -14.63
C GLN A 84 -0.55 -12.37 -15.08
N ASP A 85 -0.50 -12.67 -16.37
CA ASP A 85 0.45 -13.60 -16.99
C ASP A 85 1.91 -13.11 -16.87
N LYS A 86 2.10 -11.80 -16.74
CA LYS A 86 3.40 -11.15 -16.57
C LYS A 86 3.75 -10.84 -15.13
N LYS A 87 2.78 -10.93 -14.20
CA LYS A 87 3.06 -10.77 -12.77
C LYS A 87 3.97 -11.90 -12.34
N LEU A 88 5.13 -11.53 -11.80
CA LEU A 88 6.09 -12.46 -11.19
C LEU A 88 5.39 -13.22 -10.09
#